data_AF-B2JD39-F1
#
_entry.id   AF-B2JD39-F1
#
_cell.length_a   1.000
_cell.length_b   1.000
_cell.length_c   1.000
_cell.angle_alpha   90.00
_cell.angle_beta   90.00
_cell.angle_gamma   90.00
#
_symmetry.space_group_name_H-M   'P 1'
#
loop_
_entity.id
_entity.type
_entity.pdbx_description
1 polymer ?
#
loop_
_entity_poly.entity_id
_entity_poly.type
_entity_poly.pdbx_seq_one_letter_code
_entity_poly.pdbx_strand_id
1 'polypeptide(L)'
;MPMRAQPALLAVPATLTAACLSVMAGWQRGGFLAERVLWIAVGVVLLVAAHLLPALIRSHGRRIRFVGVLLWIGCMAATCYGHAVFFLLAQKHAGEVRAAAVPAVTTTGRNPAVIAADRAALVSRLARATERRCAEPCPSLRIERASLAARLDAIDAEAAQAKRQESAQDRADAARAAAVADPVTGAVTAFGIPSGRVDLLAGLAFAAVLEAVACFCWLLALRPVESLKPNTGAAVTPVTNIKSPVVTEYRGYVPDANGPLPPPPQPVAAVIEAPDDAARVLAEIAAGRMRGTVAEIRKFLGKSQAHAAAVRKQISGPAQPAINQ
;
A
#
# COMPACT_ATOMS: atom_id res chain seq x y z
N MET A 1 14.31 13.67 14.94
CA MET A 1 14.92 13.62 13.59
C MET A 1 14.10 14.54 12.70
N PRO A 2 14.71 15.48 11.96
CA PRO A 2 13.93 16.32 11.03
C PRO A 2 13.35 15.43 9.93
N MET A 3 12.03 15.30 9.88
CA MET A 3 11.30 14.54 8.88
C MET A 3 11.23 15.31 7.56
N ARG A 4 11.33 14.62 6.43
CA ARG A 4 11.05 15.24 5.13
C ARG A 4 9.53 15.44 4.99
N ALA A 5 9.10 16.69 4.84
CA ALA A 5 7.67 17.05 4.83
C ALA A 5 6.88 16.38 3.69
N GLN A 6 7.46 16.26 2.50
CA GLN A 6 6.79 15.71 1.31
C GLN A 6 6.37 14.23 1.45
N PRO A 7 7.27 13.27 1.75
CA PRO A 7 6.88 11.88 1.95
C PRO A 7 6.01 11.68 3.21
N ALA A 8 6.18 12.52 4.24
CA ALA A 8 5.33 12.48 5.43
C ALA A 8 3.87 12.83 5.10
N LEU A 9 3.64 13.77 4.17
CA LEU A 9 2.31 14.15 3.71
C LEU A 9 1.53 12.99 3.06
N LEU A 10 2.23 12.02 2.45
CA LEU A 10 1.63 10.80 1.89
C LEU A 10 1.60 9.64 2.89
N ALA A 11 2.61 9.53 3.75
CA ALA A 11 2.70 8.47 4.75
C ALA A 11 1.55 8.54 5.77
N VAL A 12 1.22 9.75 6.26
CA VAL A 12 0.17 9.95 7.26
C VAL A 12 -1.21 9.49 6.78
N PRO A 13 -1.75 9.95 5.64
CA PRO A 13 -3.06 9.48 5.17
C PRO A 13 -3.06 7.99 4.86
N ALA A 14 -1.99 7.44 4.25
CA ALA A 14 -1.90 6.00 4.01
C ALA A 14 -1.94 5.18 5.31
N THR A 15 -1.23 5.64 6.34
CA THR A 15 -1.25 5.03 7.68
C THR A 15 -2.61 5.15 8.35
N LEU A 16 -3.26 6.31 8.22
CA LEU A 16 -4.58 6.54 8.78
C LEU A 16 -5.64 5.65 8.12
N THR A 17 -5.61 5.53 6.78
CA THR A 17 -6.51 4.62 6.05
C THR A 17 -6.30 3.18 6.52
N ALA A 18 -5.05 2.72 6.60
CA ALA A 18 -4.72 1.39 7.09
C ALA A 18 -5.15 1.19 8.56
N ALA A 19 -5.06 2.22 9.41
CA ALA A 19 -5.52 2.17 10.80
C ALA A 19 -7.05 2.02 10.87
N CYS A 20 -7.80 2.76 10.05
CA CYS A 20 -9.25 2.59 9.96
C CYS A 20 -9.63 1.16 9.54
N LEU A 21 -8.94 0.57 8.56
CA LEU A 21 -9.16 -0.81 8.15
C LEU A 21 -8.85 -1.80 9.29
N SER A 22 -7.74 -1.61 9.99
CA SER A 22 -7.36 -2.45 11.12
C SER A 22 -8.36 -2.34 12.29
N VAL A 23 -8.90 -1.15 12.54
CA VAL A 23 -9.93 -0.93 13.57
C VAL A 23 -11.22 -1.65 13.19
N MET A 24 -11.68 -1.48 11.95
CA MET A 24 -12.87 -2.16 11.45
C MET A 24 -12.71 -3.68 11.48
N ALA A 25 -11.55 -4.20 11.05
CA ALA A 25 -11.25 -5.63 11.09
C ALA A 25 -11.18 -6.17 12.53
N GLY A 26 -10.57 -5.41 13.45
CA GLY A 26 -10.50 -5.77 14.87
C GLY A 26 -11.87 -5.76 15.55
N TRP A 27 -12.74 -4.82 15.19
CA TRP A 27 -14.09 -4.73 15.74
C TRP A 27 -14.97 -5.94 15.40
N GLN A 28 -14.73 -6.56 14.24
CA GLN A 28 -15.44 -7.77 13.80
C GLN A 28 -14.94 -9.05 14.50
N ARG A 29 -13.84 -8.98 15.26
CA ARG A 29 -13.24 -10.11 15.97
C ARG A 29 -13.53 -9.99 17.47
N GLY A 30 -14.21 -10.98 18.03
CA GLY A 30 -14.55 -11.03 19.46
C GLY A 30 -16.05 -10.92 19.72
N GLY A 31 -16.53 -11.78 20.62
CA GLY A 31 -17.92 -11.79 21.08
C GLY A 31 -18.19 -10.68 22.10
N PHE A 32 -17.20 -10.36 22.94
CA PHE A 32 -17.29 -9.33 23.98
C PHE A 32 -16.59 -8.02 23.59
N LEU A 33 -17.00 -6.90 24.21
CA LEU A 33 -16.37 -5.59 23.97
C LEU A 33 -14.87 -5.58 24.30
N ALA A 34 -14.48 -6.21 25.42
CA ALA A 34 -13.07 -6.28 25.83
C ALA A 34 -12.20 -7.01 24.79
N GLU A 35 -12.73 -8.10 24.20
CA GLU A 35 -12.04 -8.85 23.15
C GLU A 35 -11.85 -8.01 21.88
N ARG A 36 -12.90 -7.28 21.46
CA ARG A 36 -12.83 -6.40 20.29
C ARG A 36 -11.81 -5.28 20.45
N VAL A 37 -11.78 -4.65 21.63
CA VAL A 37 -10.79 -3.61 21.95
C VAL A 37 -9.37 -4.19 21.91
N LEU A 38 -9.17 -5.40 22.45
CA LEU A 38 -7.87 -6.07 22.40
C LEU A 38 -7.45 -6.39 20.96
N TRP A 39 -8.36 -6.88 20.13
CA TRP A 39 -8.10 -7.14 18.71
C TRP A 39 -7.74 -5.86 17.94
N ILE A 40 -8.41 -4.74 18.23
CA ILE A 40 -8.04 -3.43 17.66
C ILE A 40 -6.64 -3.03 18.09
N ALA A 41 -6.33 -3.11 19.38
CA ALA A 41 -5.02 -2.73 19.91
C ALA A 41 -3.89 -3.54 19.26
N VAL A 42 -4.07 -4.86 19.16
CA VAL A 42 -3.11 -5.76 18.49
C VAL A 42 -2.94 -5.36 17.01
N GLY A 43 -4.04 -5.12 16.30
CA GLY A 43 -4.00 -4.71 14.90
C GLY A 43 -3.25 -3.39 14.68
N VAL A 44 -3.53 -2.37 15.49
CA VAL A 44 -2.85 -1.07 15.43
C VAL A 44 -1.36 -1.20 15.73
N VAL A 45 -0.97 -2.02 16.71
CA VAL A 45 0.45 -2.26 17.01
C VAL A 45 1.16 -2.94 15.83
N LEU A 46 0.55 -3.98 15.24
CA LEU A 46 1.12 -4.67 14.07
C LEU A 46 1.22 -3.73 12.86
N LEU A 47 0.24 -2.86 12.65
CA LEU A 47 0.24 -1.86 11.59
C LEU A 47 1.39 -0.85 11.76
N VAL A 48 1.49 -0.22 12.94
CA VAL A 48 2.53 0.76 13.23
C VAL A 48 3.92 0.12 13.11
N ALA A 49 4.06 -1.12 13.60
CA ALA A 49 5.27 -1.91 13.43
C ALA A 49 5.57 -2.15 11.94
N ALA A 50 4.59 -2.57 11.13
CA ALA A 50 4.77 -2.78 9.69
C ALA A 50 5.26 -1.52 8.96
N HIS A 51 4.70 -0.35 9.29
CA HIS A 51 5.04 0.91 8.64
C HIS A 51 6.39 1.48 9.04
N LEU A 52 6.74 1.40 10.34
CA LEU A 52 7.92 2.07 10.87
C LEU A 52 9.17 1.18 10.95
N LEU A 53 9.04 -0.15 11.10
CA LEU A 53 10.21 -1.03 11.22
C LEU A 53 11.23 -0.86 10.09
N PRO A 54 10.84 -0.80 8.80
CA PRO A 54 11.78 -0.68 7.69
C PRO A 54 12.70 0.53 7.82
N ALA A 55 12.17 1.63 8.35
CA ALA A 55 12.92 2.85 8.58
C ALA A 55 13.85 2.74 9.79
N LEU A 56 13.36 2.17 10.89
CA LEU A 56 14.06 2.10 12.19
C LEU A 56 15.23 1.12 12.20
N ILE A 57 15.10 -0.02 11.52
CA ILE A 57 16.16 -1.06 11.55
C ILE A 57 17.35 -0.71 10.65
N ARG A 58 17.19 0.25 9.73
CA ARG A 58 18.21 0.62 8.73
C ARG A 58 19.52 1.13 9.36
N SER A 59 19.50 1.78 10.52
CA SER A 59 20.72 2.28 11.18
C SER A 59 21.50 1.21 11.95
N HIS A 60 20.92 0.03 12.15
CA HIS A 60 21.48 -1.00 13.03
C HIS A 60 22.37 -2.01 12.28
N GLY A 61 23.15 -2.81 13.03
CA GLY A 61 24.03 -3.85 12.47
C GLY A 61 23.28 -5.03 11.81
N ARG A 62 24.01 -5.87 11.06
CA ARG A 62 23.43 -6.95 10.23
C ARG A 62 22.51 -7.92 10.99
N ARG A 63 22.86 -8.29 12.24
CA ARG A 63 22.05 -9.21 13.08
C ARG A 63 20.69 -8.61 13.44
N ILE A 64 20.67 -7.36 13.91
CA ILE A 64 19.44 -6.65 14.29
C ILE A 64 18.57 -6.41 13.04
N ARG A 65 19.19 -6.08 11.90
CA ARG A 65 18.46 -5.96 10.63
C ARG A 65 17.77 -7.26 10.23
N PHE A 66 18.43 -8.40 10.37
CA PHE A 66 17.83 -9.70 10.03
C PHE A 66 16.59 -9.99 10.88
N VAL A 67 16.71 -9.85 12.21
CA VAL A 67 15.57 -10.02 13.14
C VAL A 67 14.45 -9.02 12.83
N GLY A 68 14.81 -7.77 12.55
CA GLY A 68 13.87 -6.72 12.16
C GLY A 68 13.13 -7.04 10.87
N VAL A 69 13.80 -7.58 9.84
CA VAL A 69 13.15 -7.99 8.59
C VAL A 69 12.17 -9.14 8.84
N LEU A 70 12.53 -10.13 9.67
CA LEU A 70 11.62 -11.22 10.01
C LEU A 70 10.37 -10.73 10.74
N LEU A 71 10.55 -9.85 11.75
CA LEU A 71 9.43 -9.25 12.47
C LEU A 71 8.55 -8.42 11.53
N TRP A 72 9.17 -7.64 10.64
CA TRP A 72 8.46 -6.85 9.64
C TRP A 72 7.62 -7.71 8.69
N ILE A 73 8.16 -8.84 8.21
CA ILE A 73 7.41 -9.79 7.37
C ILE A 73 6.19 -10.32 8.13
N GLY A 74 6.35 -10.69 9.40
CA GLY A 74 5.25 -11.16 10.24
C GLY A 74 4.16 -10.09 10.43
N CYS A 75 4.55 -8.86 10.75
CA CYS A 75 3.63 -7.73 10.87
C CYS A 75 2.91 -7.45 9.54
N MET A 76 3.64 -7.44 8.42
CA MET A 76 3.05 -7.23 7.10
C MET A 76 2.03 -8.31 6.73
N ALA A 77 2.38 -9.59 6.93
CA ALA A 77 1.48 -10.69 6.65
C ALA A 77 0.20 -10.61 7.49
N ALA A 78 0.33 -10.30 8.78
CA ALA A 78 -0.82 -10.17 9.68
C ALA A 78 -1.72 -8.98 9.32
N THR A 79 -1.14 -7.81 9.05
CA THR A 79 -1.87 -6.60 8.64
C THR A 79 -2.56 -6.81 7.28
N CYS A 80 -1.84 -7.34 6.28
CA CYS A 80 -2.40 -7.63 4.97
C CYS A 80 -3.54 -8.64 5.05
N TYR A 81 -3.40 -9.70 5.86
CA TYR A 81 -4.47 -10.66 6.09
C TYR A 81 -5.70 -10.00 6.74
N GLY A 82 -5.50 -9.16 7.77
CA GLY A 82 -6.57 -8.40 8.41
C GLY A 82 -7.35 -7.53 7.42
N HIS A 83 -6.64 -6.79 6.58
CA HIS A 83 -7.25 -5.92 5.56
C HIS A 83 -7.91 -6.71 4.43
N ALA A 84 -7.29 -7.80 3.97
CA ALA A 84 -7.88 -8.68 2.96
C ALA A 84 -9.24 -9.26 3.42
N VAL A 85 -9.32 -9.70 4.69
CA VAL A 85 -10.58 -10.16 5.28
C VAL A 85 -11.63 -9.05 5.32
N PHE A 86 -11.25 -7.80 5.64
CA PHE A 86 -12.18 -6.67 5.57
C PHE A 86 -12.69 -6.44 4.14
N PHE A 87 -11.81 -6.42 3.14
CA PHE A 87 -12.22 -6.24 1.73
C PHE A 87 -13.16 -7.35 1.27
N LEU A 88 -12.87 -8.61 1.64
CA LEU A 88 -13.74 -9.75 1.36
C LEU A 88 -15.14 -9.59 1.96
N LEU A 89 -15.22 -9.22 3.25
CA LEU A 89 -16.50 -8.99 3.91
C LEU A 89 -17.26 -7.81 3.29
N ALA A 90 -16.56 -6.75 2.92
CA ALA A 90 -17.15 -5.59 2.25
C ALA A 90 -17.71 -5.96 0.87
N GLN A 91 -16.97 -6.74 0.07
CA GLN A 91 -17.43 -7.25 -1.22
C GLN A 91 -18.66 -8.16 -1.06
N LYS A 92 -18.62 -9.07 -0.09
CA LYS A 92 -19.76 -9.95 0.23
C LYS A 92 -20.99 -9.15 0.61
N HIS A 93 -20.85 -8.16 1.50
CA HIS A 93 -21.96 -7.32 1.93
C HIS A 93 -22.54 -6.51 0.76
N ALA A 94 -21.69 -5.96 -0.10
CA ALA A 94 -22.14 -5.29 -1.33
C ALA A 94 -22.89 -6.26 -2.27
N GLY A 95 -22.45 -7.52 -2.37
CA GLY A 95 -23.15 -8.57 -3.11
C GLY A 95 -24.52 -8.90 -2.52
N GLU A 96 -24.63 -9.00 -1.19
CA GLU A 96 -25.91 -9.20 -0.49
C GLU A 96 -26.87 -8.02 -0.73
N VAL A 97 -26.37 -6.78 -0.72
CA VAL A 97 -27.19 -5.59 -1.03
C VAL A 97 -27.71 -5.64 -2.47
N ARG A 98 -26.89 -6.03 -3.44
CA ARG A 98 -27.33 -6.22 -4.84
C ARG A 98 -28.36 -7.34 -4.95
N ALA A 99 -28.16 -8.45 -4.25
CA ALA A 99 -29.09 -9.57 -4.25
C ALA A 99 -30.44 -9.22 -3.60
N ALA A 100 -30.43 -8.41 -2.55
CA ALA A 100 -31.64 -7.92 -1.89
C ALA A 100 -32.49 -7.00 -2.80
N ALA A 101 -31.86 -6.34 -3.78
CA ALA A 101 -32.58 -5.56 -4.79
C ALA A 101 -33.32 -6.41 -5.83
N VAL A 102 -33.05 -7.73 -5.91
CA VAL A 102 -33.75 -8.62 -6.85
C VAL A 102 -35.16 -8.95 -6.32
N PRO A 103 -36.23 -8.66 -7.10
CA PRO A 103 -37.60 -8.89 -6.67
C PRO A 103 -37.84 -10.33 -6.21
N ALA A 104 -38.53 -10.47 -5.07
CA ALA A 104 -38.96 -11.78 -4.61
C ALA A 104 -40.12 -12.28 -5.47
N VAL A 105 -40.02 -13.51 -5.97
CA VAL A 105 -41.14 -14.19 -6.62
C VAL A 105 -41.91 -14.94 -5.55
N THR A 106 -43.15 -14.51 -5.29
CA THR A 106 -44.04 -15.21 -4.37
C THR A 106 -44.75 -16.33 -5.10
N THR A 107 -44.53 -17.58 -4.70
CA THR A 107 -45.31 -18.72 -5.18
C THR A 107 -46.68 -18.71 -4.51
N THR A 108 -47.74 -18.70 -5.32
CA THR A 108 -49.12 -18.76 -4.84
C THR A 108 -49.78 -20.00 -5.38
N GLY A 109 -50.21 -20.91 -4.50
CA GLY A 109 -50.89 -22.13 -4.91
C GLY A 109 -50.60 -23.33 -4.01
N ARG A 110 -51.13 -24.49 -4.42
CA ARG A 110 -50.92 -25.77 -3.77
C ARG A 110 -49.55 -26.33 -4.16
N ASN A 111 -48.98 -27.18 -3.30
CA ASN A 111 -47.70 -27.84 -3.58
C ASN A 111 -47.80 -28.68 -4.88
N PRO A 112 -46.85 -28.56 -5.81
CA PRO A 112 -46.84 -29.32 -7.07
C PRO A 112 -46.90 -30.85 -6.87
N ALA A 113 -46.36 -31.37 -5.77
CA ALA A 113 -46.46 -32.79 -5.42
C ALA A 113 -47.91 -33.22 -5.15
N VAL A 114 -48.72 -32.36 -4.52
CA VAL A 114 -50.14 -32.60 -4.28
C VAL A 114 -50.93 -32.54 -5.60
N ILE A 115 -50.62 -31.55 -6.46
CA ILE A 115 -51.23 -31.44 -7.80
C ILE A 115 -50.94 -32.70 -8.62
N ALA A 116 -49.70 -33.21 -8.59
CA ALA A 116 -49.32 -34.44 -9.28
C ALA A 116 -50.05 -35.68 -8.75
N ALA A 117 -50.22 -35.80 -7.43
CA ALA A 117 -50.97 -36.89 -6.81
C ALA A 117 -52.46 -36.86 -7.19
N ASP A 118 -53.09 -35.69 -7.13
CA ASP A 118 -54.50 -35.51 -7.52
C ASP A 118 -54.72 -35.81 -9.01
N ARG A 119 -53.80 -35.36 -9.86
CA ARG A 119 -53.81 -35.68 -11.30
C ARG A 119 -53.77 -37.19 -11.53
N ALA A 120 -52.84 -37.90 -10.89
CA ALA A 120 -52.75 -39.36 -11.00
C ALA A 120 -54.03 -40.06 -10.53
N ALA A 121 -54.65 -39.56 -9.45
CA ALA A 121 -55.92 -40.08 -8.95
C ALA A 121 -57.06 -39.89 -9.97
N LEU A 122 -57.21 -38.71 -10.58
CA LEU A 122 -58.23 -38.43 -11.59
C LEU A 122 -58.03 -39.24 -12.87
N VAL A 123 -56.79 -39.34 -13.37
CA VAL A 123 -56.46 -40.19 -14.53
C VAL A 123 -56.84 -41.64 -14.27
N SER A 124 -56.53 -42.18 -13.09
CA SER A 124 -56.91 -43.56 -12.73
C SER A 124 -58.43 -43.76 -12.69
N ARG A 125 -59.19 -42.78 -12.19
CA ARG A 125 -60.67 -42.83 -12.14
C ARG A 125 -61.27 -42.74 -13.54
N LEU A 126 -60.76 -41.85 -14.37
CA LEU A 126 -61.20 -41.70 -15.76
C LEU A 126 -60.93 -42.98 -16.57
N ALA A 127 -59.75 -43.60 -16.41
CA ALA A 127 -59.42 -44.86 -17.04
C ALA A 127 -60.41 -45.98 -16.65
N ARG A 128 -60.69 -46.14 -15.35
CA ARG A 128 -61.69 -47.12 -14.87
C ARG A 128 -63.09 -46.84 -15.42
N ALA A 129 -63.51 -45.58 -15.49
CA ALA A 129 -64.82 -45.21 -16.05
C ALA A 129 -64.87 -45.44 -17.57
N THR A 130 -63.75 -45.36 -18.28
CA THR A 130 -63.64 -45.59 -19.73
C THR A 130 -63.75 -47.06 -20.09
N GLU A 131 -63.20 -47.96 -19.26
CA GLU A 131 -63.28 -49.42 -19.46
C GLU A 131 -64.70 -50.00 -19.25
N ARG A 132 -65.55 -49.33 -18.47
CA ARG A 132 -66.94 -49.77 -18.27
C ARG A 132 -67.72 -49.73 -19.60
N ARG A 133 -68.24 -50.87 -20.03
CA ARG A 133 -69.13 -51.00 -21.20
C ARG A 133 -70.58 -51.10 -20.73
N CYS A 134 -71.47 -50.37 -21.39
CA CYS A 134 -72.92 -50.53 -21.25
C CYS A 134 -73.50 -51.17 -22.53
N ALA A 135 -74.48 -52.04 -22.37
CA ALA A 135 -75.22 -52.64 -23.49
C ALA A 135 -76.19 -51.64 -24.16
N GLU A 136 -76.63 -50.61 -23.43
CA GLU A 136 -77.49 -49.52 -23.93
C GLU A 136 -76.83 -48.14 -23.68
N PRO A 137 -77.32 -47.06 -24.32
CA PRO A 137 -76.84 -45.70 -24.06
C PRO A 137 -76.99 -45.32 -22.58
N CYS A 138 -75.88 -45.29 -21.84
CA CYS A 138 -75.85 -44.90 -20.43
C CYS A 138 -75.54 -43.39 -20.28
N PRO A 139 -76.54 -42.51 -20.11
CA PRO A 139 -76.30 -41.07 -19.94
C PRO A 139 -75.49 -40.77 -18.67
N SER A 140 -75.67 -41.54 -17.60
CA SER A 140 -74.95 -41.40 -16.33
C SER A 140 -73.44 -41.60 -16.48
N LEU A 141 -73.00 -42.64 -17.19
CA LEU A 141 -71.59 -42.92 -17.45
C LEU A 141 -70.95 -41.86 -18.35
N ARG A 142 -71.72 -41.34 -19.33
CA ARG A 142 -71.27 -40.22 -20.18
C ARG A 142 -71.04 -38.95 -19.35
N ILE A 143 -71.96 -38.64 -18.44
CA ILE A 143 -71.83 -37.51 -17.51
C ILE A 143 -70.64 -37.71 -16.56
N GLU A 144 -70.44 -38.92 -16.01
CA GLU A 144 -69.30 -39.23 -15.15
C GLU A 144 -67.96 -39.00 -15.88
N ARG A 145 -67.81 -39.55 -17.09
CA ARG A 145 -66.60 -39.35 -17.92
C ARG A 145 -66.36 -37.87 -18.24
N ALA A 146 -67.40 -37.15 -18.67
CA ALA A 146 -67.29 -35.72 -18.94
C ALA A 146 -66.89 -34.92 -17.69
N SER A 147 -67.45 -35.27 -16.52
CA SER A 147 -67.11 -34.62 -15.25
C SER A 147 -65.67 -34.88 -14.80
N LEU A 148 -65.17 -36.12 -14.99
CA LEU A 148 -63.79 -36.48 -14.67
C LEU A 148 -62.79 -35.85 -15.63
N ALA A 149 -63.12 -35.78 -16.93
CA ALA A 149 -62.33 -35.07 -17.93
C ALA A 149 -62.24 -33.57 -17.59
N ALA A 150 -63.36 -32.91 -17.30
CA ALA A 150 -63.37 -31.50 -16.92
C ALA A 150 -62.55 -31.21 -15.64
N ARG A 151 -62.58 -32.12 -14.65
CA ARG A 151 -61.73 -32.00 -13.45
C ARG A 151 -60.25 -32.21 -13.76
N LEU A 152 -59.92 -33.12 -14.68
CA LEU A 152 -58.55 -33.35 -15.12
C LEU A 152 -58.01 -32.12 -15.85
N ASP A 153 -58.79 -31.52 -16.75
CA ASP A 153 -58.43 -30.28 -17.45
C ASP A 153 -58.18 -29.13 -16.47
N ALA A 154 -58.99 -29.03 -15.42
CA ALA A 154 -58.78 -28.04 -14.35
C ALA A 154 -57.46 -28.26 -13.60
N ILE A 155 -57.13 -29.51 -13.24
CA ILE A 155 -55.85 -29.84 -12.59
C ILE A 155 -54.66 -29.62 -13.54
N ASP A 156 -54.80 -29.91 -14.82
CA ASP A 156 -53.74 -29.67 -15.81
C ASP A 156 -53.46 -28.16 -15.98
N ALA A 157 -54.50 -27.32 -15.91
CA ALA A 157 -54.35 -25.86 -15.88
C ALA A 157 -53.61 -25.38 -14.62
N GLU A 158 -53.95 -25.92 -13.44
CA GLU A 158 -53.24 -25.64 -12.19
C GLU A 158 -51.76 -26.07 -12.27
N ALA A 159 -51.47 -27.26 -12.80
CA ALA A 159 -50.12 -27.78 -12.96
C ALA A 159 -49.28 -26.90 -13.91
N ALA A 160 -49.87 -26.43 -15.01
CA ALA A 160 -49.21 -25.51 -15.94
C ALA A 160 -48.88 -24.17 -15.28
N GLN A 161 -49.75 -23.65 -14.42
CA GLN A 161 -49.49 -22.43 -13.66
C GLN A 161 -48.39 -22.63 -12.60
N ALA A 162 -48.42 -23.74 -11.87
CA ALA A 162 -47.39 -24.09 -10.89
C ALA A 162 -46.00 -24.17 -11.55
N LYS A 163 -45.89 -24.84 -12.71
CA LYS A 163 -44.64 -24.93 -13.48
C LYS A 163 -44.12 -23.56 -13.96
N ARG A 164 -45.03 -22.66 -14.37
CA ARG A 164 -44.66 -21.29 -14.76
C ARG A 164 -44.12 -20.49 -13.57
N GLN A 165 -44.69 -20.68 -12.38
CA GLN A 165 -44.22 -20.05 -11.15
C GLN A 165 -42.86 -20.59 -10.72
N GLU A 166 -42.66 -21.91 -10.77
CA GLU A 166 -41.36 -22.56 -10.48
C GLU A 166 -40.26 -22.03 -11.41
N SER A 167 -40.51 -21.99 -12.73
CA SER A 167 -39.56 -21.40 -13.67
C SER A 167 -39.29 -19.90 -13.42
N ALA A 168 -40.27 -19.15 -12.93
CA ALA A 168 -40.08 -17.75 -12.56
C ALA A 168 -39.24 -17.61 -11.29
N GLN A 169 -39.45 -18.49 -10.31
CA GLN A 169 -38.65 -18.59 -9.11
C GLN A 169 -37.21 -18.98 -9.43
N ASP A 170 -37.00 -20.02 -10.25
CA ASP A 170 -35.67 -20.45 -10.69
C ASP A 170 -34.89 -19.31 -11.36
N ARG A 171 -35.57 -18.52 -12.20
CA ARG A 171 -34.97 -17.34 -12.83
C ARG A 171 -34.65 -16.24 -11.83
N ALA A 172 -35.50 -16.03 -10.82
CA ALA A 172 -35.24 -15.06 -9.77
C ALA A 172 -34.10 -15.50 -8.85
N ASP A 173 -34.01 -16.78 -8.52
CA ASP A 173 -32.94 -17.37 -7.72
C ASP A 173 -31.61 -17.34 -8.48
N ALA A 174 -31.62 -17.64 -9.79
CA ALA A 174 -30.45 -17.48 -10.65
C ALA A 174 -30.00 -16.01 -10.74
N ALA A 175 -30.94 -15.07 -10.88
CA ALA A 175 -30.64 -13.64 -10.90
C ALA A 175 -30.07 -13.15 -9.55
N ARG A 176 -30.61 -13.63 -8.43
CA ARG A 176 -30.06 -13.38 -7.08
C ARG A 176 -28.66 -13.92 -6.93
N ALA A 177 -28.43 -15.18 -7.31
CA ALA A 177 -27.11 -15.80 -7.24
C ALA A 177 -26.08 -15.04 -8.09
N ALA A 178 -26.48 -14.59 -9.29
CA ALA A 178 -25.65 -13.75 -10.14
C ALA A 178 -25.35 -12.38 -9.52
N ALA A 179 -26.33 -11.76 -8.83
CA ALA A 179 -26.17 -10.46 -8.18
C ALA A 179 -25.22 -10.50 -6.97
N VAL A 180 -25.14 -11.64 -6.25
CA VAL A 180 -24.18 -11.85 -5.15
C VAL A 180 -22.74 -11.87 -5.66
N ALA A 181 -22.49 -12.43 -6.84
CA ALA A 181 -21.16 -12.52 -7.40
C ALA A 181 -20.56 -11.13 -7.72
N ASP A 182 -19.24 -11.00 -7.58
CA ASP A 182 -18.51 -9.81 -8.06
C ASP A 182 -18.35 -9.94 -9.60
N PRO A 183 -18.82 -8.94 -10.38
CA PRO A 183 -18.71 -8.96 -11.84
C PRO A 183 -17.27 -9.03 -12.35
N VAL A 184 -16.29 -8.56 -11.58
CA VAL A 184 -14.86 -8.60 -11.97
C VAL A 184 -14.27 -9.99 -11.74
N THR A 185 -14.68 -10.67 -10.66
CA THR A 185 -14.21 -12.03 -10.32
C THR A 185 -14.84 -13.09 -11.22
N GLY A 186 -16.07 -12.88 -11.69
CA GLY A 186 -16.78 -13.80 -12.58
C GLY A 186 -16.09 -14.06 -13.93
N ALA A 187 -15.30 -13.11 -14.43
CA ALA A 187 -14.50 -13.31 -15.64
C ALA A 187 -13.26 -14.20 -15.40
N VAL A 188 -12.76 -14.27 -14.17
CA VAL A 188 -11.52 -14.98 -13.79
C VAL A 188 -11.81 -16.43 -13.39
N THR A 189 -13.01 -16.73 -12.90
CA THR A 189 -13.43 -18.11 -12.59
C THR A 189 -13.59 -18.98 -13.84
N ALA A 190 -13.70 -18.38 -15.03
CA ALA A 190 -13.66 -19.08 -16.32
C ALA A 190 -12.37 -19.89 -16.53
N PHE A 191 -11.30 -19.58 -15.77
CA PHE A 191 -10.04 -20.31 -15.78
C PHE A 191 -9.96 -21.43 -14.71
N GLY A 192 -11.07 -21.80 -14.07
CA GLY A 192 -11.14 -22.93 -13.13
C GLY A 192 -10.64 -22.64 -11.71
N ILE A 193 -10.40 -21.37 -11.36
CA ILE A 193 -10.01 -20.98 -10.00
C ILE A 193 -11.26 -20.77 -9.13
N PRO A 194 -11.35 -21.35 -7.91
CA PRO A 194 -12.47 -21.11 -7.01
C PRO A 194 -12.64 -19.60 -6.72
N SER A 195 -13.86 -19.07 -6.84
CA SER A 195 -14.18 -17.64 -6.65
C SER A 195 -13.63 -17.08 -5.34
N GLY A 196 -13.82 -17.80 -4.24
CA GLY A 196 -13.33 -17.37 -2.91
C GLY A 196 -11.81 -17.22 -2.81
N ARG A 197 -11.02 -17.92 -3.66
CA ARG A 197 -9.57 -17.72 -3.70
C ARG A 197 -9.21 -16.47 -4.51
N VAL A 198 -9.93 -16.19 -5.59
CA VAL A 198 -9.70 -14.99 -6.41
C VAL A 198 -10.01 -13.73 -5.61
N ASP A 199 -11.14 -13.70 -4.90
CA ASP A 199 -11.51 -12.56 -4.06
C ASP A 199 -10.49 -12.34 -2.93
N LEU A 200 -10.00 -13.42 -2.31
CA LEU A 200 -8.97 -13.34 -1.27
C LEU A 200 -7.65 -12.80 -1.82
N LEU A 201 -7.22 -13.26 -3.00
CA LEU A 201 -6.01 -12.78 -3.65
C LEU A 201 -6.13 -11.32 -4.07
N ALA A 202 -7.29 -10.90 -4.58
CA ALA A 202 -7.55 -9.51 -4.91
C ALA A 202 -7.52 -8.63 -3.66
N GLY A 203 -8.20 -9.02 -2.59
CA GLY A 203 -8.16 -8.33 -1.29
C GLY A 203 -6.74 -8.25 -0.72
N LEU A 204 -5.95 -9.32 -0.84
CA LEU A 204 -4.54 -9.34 -0.42
C LEU A 204 -3.68 -8.41 -1.28
N ALA A 205 -3.90 -8.34 -2.58
CA ALA A 205 -3.18 -7.44 -3.48
C ALA A 205 -3.45 -5.96 -3.16
N PHE A 206 -4.72 -5.58 -2.96
CA PHE A 206 -5.07 -4.23 -2.54
C PHE A 206 -4.45 -3.86 -1.19
N ALA A 207 -4.53 -4.77 -0.22
CA ALA A 207 -3.87 -4.59 1.07
C ALA A 207 -2.35 -4.41 0.90
N ALA A 208 -1.69 -5.30 0.16
CA ALA A 208 -0.24 -5.24 -0.05
C ALA A 208 0.21 -3.93 -0.71
N VAL A 209 -0.54 -3.41 -1.69
CA VAL A 209 -0.25 -2.12 -2.33
C VAL A 209 -0.37 -0.97 -1.32
N LEU A 210 -1.46 -0.92 -0.55
CA LEU A 210 -1.67 0.11 0.47
C LEU A 210 -0.53 0.10 1.51
N GLU A 211 -0.20 -1.08 2.03
CA GLU A 211 0.87 -1.24 3.01
C GLU A 211 2.25 -0.89 2.43
N ALA A 212 2.55 -1.32 1.20
CA ALA A 212 3.81 -1.01 0.54
C ALA A 212 3.99 0.50 0.32
N VAL A 213 2.93 1.22 -0.09
CA VAL A 213 2.96 2.68 -0.25
C VAL A 213 3.24 3.35 1.10
N ALA A 214 2.56 2.94 2.16
CA ALA A 214 2.76 3.50 3.50
C ALA A 214 4.20 3.26 4.01
N CYS A 215 4.68 2.02 3.94
CA CYS A 215 6.05 1.66 4.32
C CYS A 215 7.10 2.42 3.52
N PHE A 216 6.93 2.53 2.20
CA PHE A 216 7.86 3.25 1.35
C PHE A 216 7.89 4.74 1.69
N CYS A 217 6.73 5.37 1.93
CA CYS A 217 6.66 6.77 2.31
C CYS A 217 7.32 7.01 3.68
N TRP A 218 7.11 6.14 4.67
CA TRP A 218 7.80 6.23 5.97
C TRP A 218 9.31 6.00 5.87
N LEU A 219 9.74 5.05 5.02
CA LEU A 219 11.15 4.81 4.72
C LEU A 219 11.83 6.07 4.16
N LEU A 220 11.14 6.82 3.29
CA LEU A 220 11.63 8.08 2.73
C LEU A 220 11.56 9.24 3.72
N ALA A 221 10.48 9.36 4.50
CA ALA A 221 10.26 10.43 5.46
C ALA A 221 11.27 10.43 6.60
N LEU A 222 11.70 9.24 7.03
CA LEU A 222 12.66 9.03 8.10
C LEU A 222 14.11 8.84 7.61
N ARG A 223 14.40 9.14 6.33
CA ARG A 223 15.79 9.22 5.88
C ARG A 223 16.49 10.35 6.63
N PRO A 224 17.68 10.10 7.23
CA PRO A 224 18.46 11.15 7.84
C PRO A 224 18.71 12.21 6.78
N VAL A 225 18.30 13.44 7.10
CA VAL A 225 18.73 14.60 6.34
C VAL A 225 20.22 14.66 6.56
N GLU A 226 21.00 14.19 5.58
CA GLU A 226 22.38 14.68 5.44
C GLU A 226 22.24 16.19 5.44
N SER A 227 22.69 16.81 6.52
CA SER A 227 22.76 18.25 6.64
C SER A 227 23.44 18.72 5.36
N LEU A 228 22.66 19.37 4.48
CA LEU A 228 23.26 20.24 3.48
C LEU A 228 24.11 21.20 4.29
N LYS A 229 25.42 20.97 4.32
CA LYS A 229 26.38 22.03 4.55
C LYS A 229 25.92 23.16 3.62
N PRO A 230 25.67 24.37 4.11
CA PRO A 230 25.37 25.46 3.22
C PRO A 230 26.54 25.54 2.25
N ASN A 231 26.27 25.30 0.97
CA ASN A 231 27.15 25.77 -0.07
C ASN A 231 27.02 27.29 -0.03
N THR A 232 27.77 27.93 0.87
CA THR A 232 28.08 29.36 0.80
C THR A 232 29.00 29.55 -0.39
N GLY A 233 28.42 29.40 -1.58
CA GLY A 233 29.07 29.45 -2.88
C GLY A 233 28.14 30.12 -3.89
N ALA A 234 27.39 31.11 -3.43
CA ALA A 234 26.72 32.10 -4.25
C ALA A 234 26.68 33.38 -3.40
N ALA A 235 27.76 34.15 -3.48
CA ALA A 235 27.79 35.51 -2.94
C ALA A 235 26.79 36.34 -3.76
N VAL A 236 25.52 36.37 -3.32
CA VAL A 236 24.66 37.50 -3.60
C VAL A 236 25.19 38.62 -2.72
N THR A 237 25.87 39.58 -3.33
CA THR A 237 26.33 40.82 -2.70
C THR A 237 25.15 41.53 -2.02
N PRO A 238 25.11 41.64 -0.68
CA PRO A 238 24.30 42.67 -0.04
C PRO A 238 25.14 43.94 0.03
N VAL A 239 24.63 45.02 -0.58
CA VAL A 239 25.14 46.39 -0.36
C VAL A 239 25.13 46.64 1.14
N THR A 240 26.30 46.61 1.76
CA THR A 240 26.45 46.83 3.19
C THR A 240 26.60 48.33 3.42
N ASN A 241 25.49 48.94 3.80
CA ASN A 241 25.46 50.26 4.42
C ASN A 241 26.13 50.18 5.81
N ILE A 242 26.83 51.25 6.15
CA ILE A 242 27.76 51.43 7.25
C ILE A 242 27.09 51.22 8.62
N LYS A 243 27.78 50.50 9.52
CA LYS A 243 28.05 50.91 10.92
C LYS A 243 28.85 49.84 11.67
N SER A 244 30.05 50.22 12.11
CA SER A 244 30.78 49.57 13.20
C SER A 244 29.90 49.55 14.48
N PRO A 245 30.15 48.61 15.40
CA PRO A 245 31.03 48.98 16.50
C PRO A 245 32.01 47.90 16.93
N VAL A 246 33.19 48.37 17.33
CA VAL A 246 34.19 47.70 18.15
C VAL A 246 33.57 47.37 19.52
N VAL A 247 33.70 46.12 19.96
CA VAL A 247 33.62 45.76 21.39
C VAL A 247 34.84 44.91 21.73
N THR A 248 35.77 45.55 22.42
CA THR A 248 36.93 44.96 23.06
C THR A 248 36.49 44.35 24.38
N GLU A 249 36.60 43.03 24.53
CA GLU A 249 36.43 42.36 25.83
C GLU A 249 37.77 42.37 26.58
N TYR A 250 37.83 43.13 27.67
CA TYR A 250 38.97 43.24 28.58
C TYR A 250 38.68 42.36 29.81
N ARG A 251 39.42 41.27 30.00
CA ARG A 251 39.47 40.56 31.29
C ARG A 251 40.85 40.77 31.91
N GLY A 252 40.85 41.50 33.01
CA GLY A 252 42.06 41.95 33.70
C GLY A 252 42.81 40.85 34.46
N TYR A 253 44.11 41.05 34.54
CA TYR A 253 44.99 40.57 35.61
C TYR A 253 46.11 41.61 35.76
N VAL A 254 46.32 42.10 36.98
CA VAL A 254 47.36 43.09 37.37
C VAL A 254 48.11 42.47 38.57
N PRO A 255 49.34 42.89 38.89
CA PRO A 255 50.60 42.33 38.41
C PRO A 255 51.47 41.80 39.57
N ASP A 256 52.60 41.15 39.28
CA ASP A 256 53.80 41.48 40.05
C ASP A 256 55.12 41.27 39.29
N ALA A 257 56.03 42.17 39.65
CA ALA A 257 57.34 42.59 39.17
C ALA A 257 58.31 41.61 38.45
N ASN A 258 59.04 42.22 37.49
CA ASN A 258 60.41 41.93 37.00
C ASN A 258 60.59 40.97 35.81
N GLY A 259 60.64 41.52 34.59
CA GLY A 259 61.21 40.85 33.40
C GLY A 259 61.15 41.71 32.12
N PRO A 260 62.18 41.75 31.26
CA PRO A 260 62.25 42.67 30.11
C PRO A 260 61.20 42.43 29.03
N LEU A 261 60.74 43.53 28.44
CA LEU A 261 59.79 43.65 27.33
C LEU A 261 60.18 42.76 26.12
N PRO A 262 59.36 41.77 25.70
CA PRO A 262 59.54 41.09 24.41
C PRO A 262 58.99 41.95 23.25
N PRO A 263 59.66 41.98 22.08
CA PRO A 263 59.23 42.76 20.91
C PRO A 263 57.93 42.22 20.30
N PRO A 264 57.17 43.05 19.56
CA PRO A 264 55.88 42.67 18.98
C PRO A 264 56.00 41.44 18.05
N PRO A 265 55.03 40.51 18.06
CA PRO A 265 55.06 39.36 17.18
C PRO A 265 54.95 39.79 15.72
N GLN A 266 56.07 39.67 15.00
CA GLN A 266 56.10 39.80 13.55
C GLN A 266 55.38 38.59 12.91
N PRO A 267 54.56 38.79 11.86
CA PRO A 267 54.00 37.68 11.10
C PRO A 267 55.15 36.94 10.40
N VAL A 268 55.37 35.68 10.78
CA VAL A 268 56.31 34.80 10.07
C VAL A 268 55.71 34.49 8.69
N ALA A 269 56.21 35.17 7.67
CA ALA A 269 55.93 34.85 6.28
C ALA A 269 56.47 33.44 5.99
N ALA A 270 55.58 32.53 5.61
CA ALA A 270 55.98 31.22 5.10
C ALA A 270 56.79 31.41 3.82
N VAL A 271 58.05 30.99 3.86
CA VAL A 271 58.96 30.95 2.70
C VAL A 271 58.31 30.12 1.59
N ILE A 272 58.18 30.73 0.41
CA ILE A 272 57.48 30.20 -0.74
C ILE A 272 58.46 29.39 -1.60
N GLU A 273 58.55 28.08 -1.41
CA GLU A 273 59.13 27.12 -2.40
C GLU A 273 58.09 26.77 -3.50
N ALA A 274 57.26 27.73 -3.94
CA ALA A 274 56.12 27.45 -4.81
C ALA A 274 56.39 27.16 -6.30
N PRO A 275 57.54 27.51 -6.93
CA PRO A 275 57.72 27.19 -8.34
C PRO A 275 57.96 25.70 -8.60
N ASP A 276 58.72 25.02 -7.74
CA ASP A 276 59.17 23.64 -7.98
C ASP A 276 58.05 22.61 -7.73
N ASP A 277 57.27 22.79 -6.66
CA ASP A 277 56.16 21.87 -6.33
C ASP A 277 55.03 21.89 -7.38
N ALA A 278 54.75 23.05 -7.98
CA ALA A 278 53.78 23.15 -9.08
C ALA A 278 54.26 22.43 -10.34
N ALA A 279 55.54 22.57 -10.70
CA ALA A 279 56.15 21.89 -11.84
C ALA A 279 56.16 20.36 -11.65
N ARG A 280 56.51 19.88 -10.45
CA ARG A 280 56.49 18.45 -10.10
C ARG A 280 55.09 17.85 -10.18
N VAL A 281 54.07 18.56 -9.71
CA VAL A 281 52.67 18.11 -9.81
C VAL A 281 52.19 18.11 -11.26
N LEU A 282 52.54 19.12 -12.06
CA LEU A 282 52.22 19.17 -13.50
C LEU A 282 52.86 18.01 -14.27
N ALA A 283 54.10 17.65 -13.98
CA ALA A 283 54.79 16.53 -14.63
C ALA A 283 54.11 15.17 -14.34
N GLU A 284 53.65 14.95 -13.11
CA GLU A 284 52.94 13.71 -12.73
C GLU A 284 51.53 13.63 -13.32
N ILE A 285 50.85 14.79 -13.47
CA ILE A 285 49.56 14.87 -14.17
C ILE A 285 49.77 14.61 -15.67
N ALA A 286 50.78 15.23 -16.29
CA ALA A 286 51.12 15.03 -17.71
C ALA A 286 51.53 13.58 -18.01
N ALA A 287 52.20 12.92 -17.07
CA ALA A 287 52.53 11.50 -17.16
C ALA A 287 51.36 10.56 -16.81
N GLY A 288 50.17 11.09 -16.49
CA GLY A 288 48.96 10.32 -16.20
C GLY A 288 48.98 9.57 -14.85
N ARG A 289 49.95 9.85 -13.98
CA ARG A 289 50.13 9.17 -12.69
C ARG A 289 49.32 9.79 -11.54
N MET A 290 48.77 11.00 -11.75
CA MET A 290 47.97 11.73 -10.75
C MET A 290 46.76 12.42 -11.41
N ARG A 291 45.61 12.49 -10.73
CA ARG A 291 44.38 13.15 -11.19
C ARG A 291 44.30 14.64 -10.83
N GLY A 292 45.33 15.20 -10.17
CA GLY A 292 45.41 16.63 -9.83
C GLY A 292 44.39 17.12 -8.80
N THR A 293 43.83 16.21 -7.98
CA THR A 293 42.92 16.61 -6.88
C THR A 293 43.71 17.12 -5.68
N VAL A 294 43.13 18.03 -4.86
CA VAL A 294 43.83 18.57 -3.67
C VAL A 294 44.27 17.45 -2.71
N ALA A 295 43.47 16.39 -2.58
CA ALA A 295 43.80 15.25 -1.72
C ALA A 295 45.00 14.45 -2.24
N GLU A 296 45.10 14.24 -3.57
CA GLU A 296 46.23 13.57 -4.20
C GLU A 296 47.50 14.44 -4.18
N ILE A 297 47.38 15.74 -4.46
CA ILE A 297 48.50 16.70 -4.39
C ILE A 297 49.04 16.75 -2.96
N ARG A 298 48.16 16.78 -1.95
CA ARG A 298 48.55 16.72 -0.54
C ARG A 298 49.31 15.44 -0.21
N LYS A 299 48.83 14.29 -0.70
CA LYS A 299 49.48 13.00 -0.48
C LYS A 299 50.83 12.89 -1.18
N PHE A 300 50.94 13.46 -2.38
CA PHE A 300 52.16 13.44 -3.19
C PHE A 300 53.25 14.36 -2.63
N LEU A 301 52.90 15.56 -2.20
CA LEU A 301 53.84 16.53 -1.63
C LEU A 301 54.12 16.31 -0.14
N GLY A 302 53.24 15.59 0.58
CA GLY A 302 53.31 15.42 2.03
C GLY A 302 53.05 16.71 2.84
N LYS A 303 52.55 17.77 2.19
CA LYS A 303 52.36 19.12 2.75
C LYS A 303 50.93 19.35 3.28
N SER A 304 50.70 20.49 3.92
CA SER A 304 49.40 20.84 4.50
C SER A 304 48.28 21.01 3.44
N GLN A 305 47.02 20.89 3.86
CA GLN A 305 45.88 21.01 2.95
C GLN A 305 45.72 22.42 2.34
N ALA A 306 46.14 23.45 3.07
CA ALA A 306 46.18 24.83 2.57
C ALA A 306 47.22 24.98 1.45
N HIS A 307 48.40 24.38 1.62
CA HIS A 307 49.46 24.40 0.61
C HIS A 307 49.05 23.64 -0.66
N ALA A 308 48.48 22.43 -0.53
CA ALA A 308 47.98 21.66 -1.68
C ALA A 308 46.86 22.39 -2.46
N ALA A 309 46.02 23.17 -1.77
CA ALA A 309 45.00 23.99 -2.40
C ALA A 309 45.61 25.18 -3.17
N ALA A 310 46.66 25.81 -2.62
CA ALA A 310 47.40 26.87 -3.29
C ALA A 310 48.09 26.37 -4.57
N VAL A 311 48.79 25.23 -4.51
CA VAL A 311 49.43 24.59 -5.67
C VAL A 311 48.39 24.22 -6.73
N ARG A 312 47.24 23.65 -6.34
CA ARG A 312 46.14 23.34 -7.28
C ARG A 312 45.63 24.59 -7.99
N LYS A 313 45.52 25.72 -7.28
CA LYS A 313 45.09 27.00 -7.86
C LYS A 313 46.12 27.51 -8.89
N GLN A 314 47.40 27.33 -8.61
CA GLN A 314 48.49 27.74 -9.48
C GLN A 314 48.53 26.94 -10.79
N ILE A 315 48.33 25.62 -10.75
CA ILE A 315 48.27 24.76 -11.96
C ILE A 315 46.93 24.87 -12.72
N SER A 316 45.88 25.41 -12.09
CA SER A 316 44.54 25.58 -12.70
C SER A 316 44.32 27.01 -13.24
N GLY A 317 45.30 27.90 -13.10
CA GLY A 317 45.26 29.25 -13.67
C GLY A 317 45.41 29.22 -15.19
N PRO A 318 44.81 30.18 -15.93
CA PRO A 318 44.83 30.17 -17.39
C PRO A 318 46.27 30.23 -17.91
N ALA A 319 46.57 29.35 -18.88
CA ALA A 319 47.79 29.38 -19.66
C ALA A 319 47.95 30.78 -20.29
N GLN A 320 49.01 31.49 -19.90
CA GLN A 320 49.44 32.71 -20.56
C GLN A 320 49.93 32.32 -21.97
N PRO A 321 49.32 32.79 -23.07
CA PRO A 321 49.85 32.54 -24.40
C PRO A 321 51.17 33.29 -24.56
N ALA A 322 52.19 32.58 -25.02
CA ALA A 322 53.41 33.16 -25.56
C ALA A 322 53.04 34.12 -26.69
N ILE A 323 53.36 35.40 -26.52
CA ILE A 323 53.40 36.35 -27.62
C ILE A 323 54.88 36.45 -28.02
N ASN A 324 55.17 35.92 -29.21
CA ASN A 324 56.36 36.26 -29.97
C ASN A 324 56.34 37.78 -30.25
N GLN A 325 57.38 38.48 -29.79
CA GLN A 325 58.15 39.48 -30.54
C GLN A 325 59.44 39.79 -29.78
#